data_AF-A0A2V7RD48-F1
#
_entry.id   AF-A0A2V7RD48-F1
#
_cell.length_a   1.000
_cell.length_b   1.000
_cell.length_c   1.000
_cell.angle_alpha   90.00
_cell.angle_beta   90.00
_cell.angle_gamma   90.00
#
_symmetry.space_group_name_H-M   'P 1'
#
loop_
_entity.id
_entity.type
_entity.pdbx_description
1 polymer ?
#
loop_
_entity_poly.entity_id
_entity_poly.type
_entity_poly.pdbx_seq_one_letter_code
_entity_poly.pdbx_strand_id
1 'polypeptide(L)'
;MELLFRDITLTPAQQAKVDSIQAHYRSERPSFTPGTPPDSATRDKIRALFQRERDDLRAVLTPDQQKTFDRNVEEMRQRRPGGGS
;
A
#
# COMPACT_ATOMS: atom_id res chain seq x y z
N MET A 1 5.97 0.42 -3.02
CA MET A 1 5.81 -0.57 -1.93
C MET A 1 7.09 -0.87 -1.19
N GLU A 2 8.26 -0.75 -1.81
CA GLU A 2 9.56 -0.95 -1.15
C GLU A 2 9.70 -0.23 0.19
N LEU A 3 9.24 1.02 0.29
CA LEU A 3 9.28 1.77 1.55
C LEU A 3 8.38 1.20 2.67
N LEU A 4 7.30 0.48 2.35
CA LEU A 4 6.42 -0.14 3.36
C LEU A 4 7.12 -1.32 4.06
N PHE A 5 7.89 -2.10 3.30
CA PHE A 5 8.62 -3.27 3.80
C PHE A 5 10.08 -2.96 4.15
N ARG A 6 10.44 -1.68 4.25
CA ARG A 6 11.77 -1.27 4.68
C ARG A 6 12.09 -1.88 6.05
N ASP A 7 13.26 -2.47 6.20
CA ASP A 7 13.69 -3.16 7.42
C ASP A 7 12.80 -4.37 7.83
N ILE A 8 12.02 -4.91 6.90
CA ILE A 8 11.22 -6.13 7.08
C ILE A 8 11.74 -7.21 6.13
N THR A 9 12.30 -8.28 6.69
CA THR A 9 12.63 -9.48 5.93
C THR A 9 11.42 -10.40 5.89
N LEU A 10 10.85 -10.62 4.69
CA LEU A 10 9.75 -11.54 4.48
C LEU A 10 10.27 -12.98 4.35
N THR A 11 9.57 -13.94 4.95
CA THR A 11 9.80 -15.36 4.63
C THR A 11 9.28 -15.68 3.22
N PRO A 12 9.71 -16.78 2.58
CA PRO A 12 9.19 -17.18 1.27
C PRO A 12 7.66 -17.32 1.25
N ALA A 13 7.07 -17.83 2.34
CA ALA A 13 5.62 -17.96 2.47
C ALA A 13 4.92 -16.59 2.59
N GLN A 14 5.53 -15.63 3.28
CA GLN A 14 5.00 -14.27 3.35
C GLN A 14 5.13 -13.56 2.01
N GLN A 15 6.25 -13.72 1.31
CA GLN A 15 6.46 -13.14 -0.01
C GLN A 15 5.40 -13.62 -1.00
N ALA A 16 5.13 -14.93 -1.05
CA ALA A 16 4.09 -15.48 -1.94
C ALA A 16 2.69 -14.89 -1.66
N LYS A 17 2.33 -14.67 -0.39
CA LYS A 17 1.07 -14.02 -0.01
C LYS A 17 1.06 -12.55 -0.41
N VAL A 18 2.15 -11.82 -0.16
CA VAL A 18 2.31 -10.43 -0.58
C VAL A 18 2.11 -10.33 -2.10
N ASP A 19 2.81 -11.14 -2.90
CA ASP A 19 2.70 -11.12 -4.35
C ASP A 19 1.26 -11.38 -4.83
N SER A 20 0.56 -12.34 -4.19
CA SER A 20 -0.85 -12.62 -4.47
C SER A 20 -1.76 -11.42 -4.16
N ILE A 21 -1.54 -10.76 -3.02
CA ILE A 21 -2.30 -9.56 -2.63
C ILE A 21 -2.05 -8.44 -3.64
N GLN A 22 -0.79 -8.20 -4.00
CA GLN A 22 -0.44 -7.18 -4.98
C GLN A 22 -1.06 -7.46 -6.34
N ALA A 23 -1.05 -8.71 -6.81
CA ALA A 23 -1.66 -9.11 -8.07
C ALA A 23 -3.18 -8.86 -8.07
N HIS A 24 -3.86 -9.21 -6.97
CA HIS A 24 -5.29 -8.95 -6.79
C HIS A 24 -5.61 -7.46 -6.84
N TYR A 25 -4.91 -6.63 -6.07
CA TYR A 25 -5.18 -5.19 -6.07
C TYR A 25 -4.75 -4.51 -7.37
N ARG A 26 -3.74 -5.04 -8.07
CA ARG A 26 -3.34 -4.54 -9.39
C ARG A 26 -4.43 -4.79 -10.44
N SER A 27 -5.17 -5.89 -10.38
CA SER A 27 -6.29 -6.13 -11.31
C SER A 27 -7.51 -5.27 -10.99
N GLU A 28 -7.71 -4.89 -9.73
CA GLU A 28 -8.80 -3.98 -9.32
C GLU A 28 -8.49 -2.50 -9.55
N ARG A 29 -7.22 -2.13 -9.76
CA ARG A 29 -6.85 -0.73 -9.99
C ARG A 29 -7.46 -0.22 -11.30
N PRO A 30 -8.25 0.87 -11.26
CA PRO A 30 -8.76 1.48 -12.48
C PRO A 30 -7.59 1.99 -13.32
N SER A 31 -7.68 1.80 -14.64
CA SER A 31 -6.73 2.39 -15.58
C SER A 31 -6.91 3.91 -15.63
N PHE A 32 -5.80 4.62 -15.72
CA PHE A 32 -5.81 6.08 -15.89
C PHE A 32 -5.41 6.44 -17.30
N THR A 33 -6.12 7.41 -17.88
CA THR A 33 -5.67 8.07 -19.10
C THR A 33 -4.53 9.02 -18.75
N PRO A 34 -3.32 8.83 -19.31
CA PRO A 34 -2.23 9.77 -19.11
C PRO A 34 -2.64 11.19 -19.53
N GLY A 35 -2.31 12.19 -18.71
CA GLY A 35 -2.67 13.59 -18.99
C GLY A 35 -4.07 14.02 -18.52
N THR A 36 -4.90 13.10 -18.01
CA THR A 36 -6.18 13.44 -17.38
C THR A 36 -6.18 13.03 -15.91
N PRO A 37 -6.27 13.97 -14.96
CA PRO A 37 -6.38 13.63 -13.56
C PRO A 37 -7.72 12.90 -13.32
N PRO A 38 -7.74 11.84 -12.49
CA PRO A 38 -8.97 11.15 -12.13
C PRO A 38 -9.93 12.07 -11.37
N ASP A 39 -11.23 11.88 -11.59
CA ASP A 39 -12.27 12.59 -10.84
C ASP A 39 -12.22 12.27 -9.33
N SER A 40 -12.93 13.06 -8.50
CA SER A 40 -12.92 12.89 -7.05
C SER A 40 -13.40 11.50 -6.61
N ALA A 41 -14.44 10.95 -7.24
CA ALA A 41 -14.95 9.63 -6.89
C ALA A 41 -13.93 8.52 -7.19
N THR A 42 -13.20 8.64 -8.29
CA THR A 42 -12.13 7.74 -8.70
C THR A 42 -10.94 7.88 -7.76
N ARG A 43 -10.57 9.11 -7.36
CA ARG A 43 -9.54 9.36 -6.34
C ARG A 43 -9.88 8.70 -5.00
N ASP A 44 -11.12 8.77 -4.55
CA ASP A 44 -11.53 8.16 -3.29
C ASP A 44 -11.56 6.63 -3.37
N LYS A 45 -12.02 6.06 -4.49
CA LYS A 45 -11.91 4.61 -4.76
C LYS A 45 -10.47 4.12 -4.70
N ILE A 46 -9.54 4.84 -5.33
CA ILE A 46 -8.10 4.53 -5.30
C ILE A 46 -7.58 4.57 -3.87
N ARG A 47 -7.91 5.63 -3.10
CA ARG A 47 -7.49 5.76 -1.70
C ARG A 47 -7.99 4.58 -0.86
N ALA A 48 -9.25 4.20 -1.02
CA ALA A 48 -9.83 3.05 -0.34
C ALA A 48 -9.13 1.73 -0.73
N LEU A 49 -8.83 1.54 -2.01
CA LEU A 49 -8.12 0.37 -2.51
C LEU A 49 -6.71 0.27 -1.92
N PHE A 50 -5.94 1.37 -1.91
CA PHE A 50 -4.63 1.40 -1.27
C PHE A 50 -4.68 1.16 0.24
N GLN A 51 -5.73 1.63 0.93
CA GLN A 51 -5.90 1.38 2.36
C GLN A 51 -6.12 -0.11 2.62
N ARG A 52 -7.04 -0.75 1.89
CA ARG A 52 -7.31 -2.19 2.00
C ARG A 52 -6.09 -3.03 1.64
N GLU A 53 -5.40 -2.70 0.55
CA GLU A 53 -4.14 -3.35 0.16
C GLU A 53 -3.14 -3.32 1.31
N ARG A 54 -2.97 -2.18 1.97
CA ARG A 54 -2.03 -2.06 3.10
C ARG A 54 -2.47 -2.87 4.32
N ASP A 55 -3.76 -2.92 4.61
CA ASP A 55 -4.30 -3.69 5.73
C ASP A 55 -4.10 -5.20 5.50
N ASP A 56 -4.33 -5.68 4.28
CA ASP A 56 -4.10 -7.08 3.90
C ASP A 56 -2.61 -7.43 3.94
N LEU A 57 -1.73 -6.55 3.45
CA LEU A 57 -0.28 -6.73 3.54
C LEU A 57 0.19 -6.80 5.00
N ARG A 58 -0.35 -5.96 5.88
CA ARG A 58 -0.04 -5.98 7.32
C ARG A 58 -0.46 -7.29 7.98
N ALA A 59 -1.58 -7.88 7.57
CA ALA A 59 -2.09 -9.13 8.10
C ALA A 59 -1.20 -10.35 7.80
N VAL A 60 -0.35 -10.28 6.77
CA VAL A 60 0.63 -11.34 6.42
C VAL A 60 1.85 -11.34 7.36
N LEU A 61 2.11 -10.22 8.01
CA LEU A 61 3.29 -10.00 8.83
C LEU A 61 3.16 -10.59 10.24
N THR A 62 4.29 -10.96 10.83
CA THR A 62 4.35 -11.30 12.26
C THR A 62 4.11 -10.04 13.12
N PRO A 63 3.75 -10.19 14.41
CA PRO A 63 3.52 -9.05 15.29
C PRO A 63 4.70 -8.07 15.37
N ASP A 64 5.95 -8.57 15.31
CA ASP A 64 7.13 -7.70 15.33
C ASP A 64 7.37 -6.97 14.00
N GLN A 65 7.15 -7.65 12.87
CA GLN A 65 7.22 -7.02 11.56
C GLN A 65 6.13 -5.96 11.38
N GLN A 66 4.93 -6.17 11.96
CA GLN A 66 3.83 -5.19 11.93
C GLN A 66 4.24 -3.85 12.56
N LYS A 67 4.98 -3.86 13.68
CA LYS A 67 5.48 -2.62 14.31
C LYS A 67 6.36 -1.80 13.36
N THR A 68 7.28 -2.47 12.66
CA THR A 68 8.14 -1.83 11.66
C THR A 68 7.32 -1.32 10.48
N PHE A 69 6.34 -2.11 10.01
CA PHE A 69 5.45 -1.74 8.92
C PHE A 69 4.64 -0.49 9.25
N ASP A 70 4.05 -0.43 10.45
CA ASP A 70 3.25 0.70 10.92
C ASP A 70 4.11 1.96 11.03
N ARG A 71 5.33 1.86 11.55
CA ARG A 71 6.30 2.96 11.56
C ARG A 71 6.63 3.44 10.14
N ASN A 72 6.88 2.53 9.20
CA ASN A 72 7.18 2.88 7.82
C ASN A 72 6.01 3.60 7.14
N VAL A 73 4.78 3.17 7.43
CA VAL A 73 3.54 3.83 6.99
C VAL A 73 3.48 5.27 7.50
N GLU A 74 3.77 5.50 8.79
CA GLU A 74 3.75 6.82 9.40
C GLU A 74 4.82 7.73 8.79
N GLU A 75 6.04 7.22 8.62
CA GLU A 75 7.13 7.90 7.93
C GLU A 75 6.73 8.33 6.51
N MET A 76 6.09 7.44 5.75
CA MET A 76 5.59 7.77 4.41
C MET A 76 4.51 8.85 4.44
N ARG A 77 3.64 8.86 5.47
CA ARG A 77 2.63 9.90 5.65
C ARG A 77 3.27 11.26 5.95
N GLN A 78 4.30 11.28 6.80
CA GLN A 78 5.04 12.50 7.15
C GLN A 78 5.88 13.04 5.99
N ARG A 79 6.45 12.15 5.16
CA ARG A 79 7.29 12.51 4.00
C ARG A 79 6.52 13.03 2.80
N ARG A 80 5.19 13.01 2.80
CA ARG A 80 4.38 13.56 1.71
C ARG A 80 4.22 15.07 1.93
N PRO A 81 5.04 15.94 1.32
CA PRO A 81 4.91 17.38 1.52
C PRO A 81 3.66 17.83 0.76
N GLY A 82 2.73 18.51 1.41
CA GLY A 82 1.71 19.32 0.71
C GLY A 82 0.57 18.56 0.01
N GLY A 83 -0.16 17.70 0.73
CA GLY A 83 -1.49 17.25 0.31
C GLY A 83 -2.66 18.03 0.96
N GLY A 84 -2.36 19.11 1.67
CA GLY A 84 -3.32 19.94 2.38
C GLY A 84 -2.97 21.42 2.25
N SER A 85 -3.43 22.04 1.17
CA SER A 85 -3.90 23.42 1.01
C SER A 85 -4.22 23.63 -0.46
#